data_AF-A0A1I7Y7R2-F1
#
_entry.id   AF-A0A1I7Y7R2-F1
#
_cell.length_a   1.000
_cell.length_b   1.000
_cell.length_c   1.000
_cell.angle_alpha   90.00
_cell.angle_beta   90.00
_cell.angle_gamma   90.00
#
_symmetry.space_group_name_H-M   'P 1'
#
loop_
_entity.id
_entity.type
_entity.pdbx_description
1 polymer ?
#
loop_
_entity_poly.entity_id
_entity_poly.type
_entity_poly.pdbx_seq_one_letter_code
_entity_poly.pdbx_strand_id
1 'polypeptide(L)'
;MLLITDDVLLVLNPKARFEHLVSTAAIDTSFSHGLSLMRLIDALCLMKRFHDNYLEEKNLEYAYMYGLRILSLSKAIILRDDYRPAIASMIDSSVLTKEFYRQMEETRSAINETYERESQLLGSDLRAKQEKIISSACK
;
A
#
# COMPACT_ATOMS: atom_id res chain seq x y z
N MET A 1 11.56 -0.09 -32.67
CA MET A 1 12.05 -0.58 -31.37
C MET A 1 11.17 0.04 -30.30
N LEU A 2 10.23 -0.73 -29.74
CA LEU A 2 9.39 -0.25 -28.63
C LEU A 2 10.28 -0.26 -27.38
N LEU A 3 10.62 0.92 -26.88
CA LEU A 3 11.26 1.08 -25.57
C LEU A 3 10.21 0.70 -24.53
N ILE A 4 10.19 -0.56 -24.13
CA ILE A 4 9.47 -1.00 -22.94
C ILE A 4 10.28 -0.44 -21.77
N THR A 5 9.79 0.62 -21.14
CA THR A 5 10.37 1.16 -19.91
C THR A 5 10.04 0.24 -18.75
N ASP A 6 10.88 0.24 -17.70
CA ASP A 6 10.72 -0.62 -16.51
C ASP A 6 9.32 -0.48 -15.87
N ASP A 7 8.69 0.69 -16.00
CA ASP A 7 7.33 0.96 -15.54
C ASP A 7 6.29 0.08 -16.25
N VAL A 8 6.45 -0.18 -17.56
CA VAL A 8 5.53 -1.04 -18.31
C VAL A 8 5.68 -2.50 -17.88
N LEU A 9 6.90 -2.94 -17.58
CA LEU A 9 7.14 -4.28 -17.04
C LEU A 9 6.54 -4.46 -15.65
N LEU A 10 6.56 -3.41 -14.82
CA LEU A 10 5.93 -3.41 -13.51
C LEU A 10 4.41 -3.52 -13.60
N VAL A 11 3.76 -2.77 -14.50
CA VAL A 11 2.30 -2.84 -14.70
C VAL A 11 1.87 -4.22 -15.22
N LEU A 12 2.69 -4.87 -16.04
CA LEU A 12 2.39 -6.21 -16.57
C LEU A 12 2.54 -7.32 -15.52
N ASN A 13 3.18 -7.06 -14.38
CA ASN A 13 3.37 -8.02 -13.29
C ASN A 13 2.66 -7.54 -12.01
N PRO A 14 1.40 -7.98 -11.78
CA PRO A 14 0.59 -7.57 -10.62
C PRO A 14 1.30 -7.78 -9.28
N LYS A 15 2.00 -8.90 -9.15
CA LYS A 15 2.75 -9.25 -7.93
C LYS A 15 3.88 -8.27 -7.69
N ALA A 16 4.71 -8.00 -8.70
CA ALA A 16 5.83 -7.06 -8.57
C ALA A 16 5.33 -5.64 -8.26
N ARG A 17 4.23 -5.21 -8.88
CA ARG A 17 3.59 -3.91 -8.58
C ARG A 17 3.10 -3.83 -7.13
N PHE A 18 2.49 -4.89 -6.61
CA PHE A 18 2.06 -4.95 -5.22
C PHE A 18 3.24 -4.94 -4.25
N GLU A 19 4.31 -5.71 -4.54
CA GLU A 19 5.55 -5.69 -3.75
C GLU A 19 6.20 -4.30 -3.75
N HIS A 20 6.20 -3.60 -4.89
CA HIS A 20 6.66 -2.21 -4.97
C HIS A 20 5.82 -1.26 -4.11
N LEU A 21 4.49 -1.40 -4.14
CA LEU A 21 3.58 -0.62 -3.28
C LEU A 21 3.91 -0.82 -1.79
N VAL A 22 4.08 -2.08 -1.37
CA VAL A 22 4.44 -2.44 0.01
C VAL A 22 5.82 -1.86 0.39
N SER A 23 6.80 -1.95 -0.51
CA SER A 23 8.14 -1.39 -0.30
C SER A 23 8.10 0.14 -0.12
N THR A 24 7.29 0.83 -0.92
CA THR A 24 7.12 2.30 -0.85
C THR A 24 6.37 2.73 0.42
N ALA A 25 5.57 1.84 1.00
CA ALA A 25 4.90 2.08 2.26
C ALA A 25 5.84 2.03 3.48
N ALA A 26 7.03 1.43 3.34
CA ALA A 26 7.99 1.30 4.43
C ALA A 26 8.37 2.67 5.00
N ILE A 27 8.42 2.73 6.34
CA ILE A 27 8.89 3.89 7.09
C ILE A 27 10.03 3.47 8.00
N ASP A 28 10.99 4.36 8.19
CA ASP A 28 12.01 4.18 9.21
C ASP A 28 11.37 4.36 10.59
N THR A 29 11.40 3.30 11.39
CA THR A 29 10.87 3.28 12.75
C THR A 29 11.97 3.30 13.81
N SER A 30 13.23 3.54 13.42
CA SER A 30 14.34 3.77 14.34
C SER A 30 14.23 5.17 14.95
N PHE A 31 13.31 5.33 15.91
CA PHE A 31 13.09 6.61 16.55
C PHE A 31 14.27 6.99 17.42
N SER A 32 14.83 8.19 17.20
CA SER A 32 15.78 8.77 18.15
C SER A 32 15.12 8.90 19.53
N HIS A 33 15.90 8.65 20.59
CA HIS A 33 15.44 8.79 21.99
C HIS A 33 14.86 10.18 22.32
N GLY A 34 15.04 11.19 21.45
CA GLY A 34 14.50 12.53 21.60
C GLY A 34 13.04 12.70 21.16
N LEU A 35 12.44 11.76 20.42
CA LEU A 35 11.04 11.88 20.01
C LEU A 35 10.11 11.33 21.12
N SER A 36 9.22 12.18 21.62
CA SER A 36 8.28 11.77 22.67
C SER A 36 7.23 10.78 22.16
N LEU A 37 6.85 9.84 23.02
CA LEU A 37 5.81 8.86 22.73
C LEU A 37 4.48 9.50 22.30
N MET A 38 4.10 10.63 22.90
CA MET A 38 2.90 11.38 22.52
C MET A 38 2.94 11.88 21.07
N ARG A 39 4.10 12.34 20.58
CA ARG A 39 4.22 12.79 19.18
C ARG A 39 4.07 11.62 18.19
N LEU A 40 4.48 10.43 18.57
CA LEU A 40 4.27 9.23 17.75
C LEU A 40 2.78 8.84 17.71
N ILE A 41 2.07 8.99 18.83
CA ILE A 41 0.62 8.79 18.90
C ILE A 41 -0.12 9.82 18.05
N ASP A 42 0.27 11.10 18.12
CA ASP A 42 -0.32 12.15 17.29
C ASP A 42 -0.12 11.86 15.80
N ALA A 43 1.08 11.35 15.44
CA ALA A 43 1.37 10.91 14.08
C ALA A 43 0.49 9.73 13.65
N LEU A 44 0.25 8.73 14.52
CA LEU A 44 -0.69 7.64 14.24
C LEU A 44 -2.10 8.15 13.95
N CYS A 45 -2.61 9.05 14.79
CA CYS A 45 -3.95 9.63 14.61
C CYS A 45 -4.04 10.41 13.28
N LEU A 46 -2.99 11.15 12.92
CA LEU A 46 -2.93 11.86 11.64
C LEU A 46 -2.89 10.89 10.46
N MET A 47 -2.07 9.83 10.53
CA MET A 47 -2.02 8.79 9.50
C MET A 47 -3.36 8.07 9.34
N LYS A 48 -4.09 7.83 10.44
CA LYS A 48 -5.44 7.24 10.38
C LYS A 48 -6.42 8.13 9.62
N ARG A 49 -6.38 9.45 9.84
CA ARG A 49 -7.20 10.40 9.06
C ARG A 49 -6.84 10.37 7.57
N PHE A 50 -5.56 10.32 7.23
CA PHE A 50 -5.16 10.19 5.82
C PHE A 50 -5.63 8.87 5.21
N HIS A 51 -5.49 7.75 5.93
CA HIS A 51 -6.01 6.46 5.50
C HIS A 51 -7.51 6.52 5.21
N ASP A 52 -8.30 7.10 6.11
CA ASP A 52 -9.75 7.22 5.95
C ASP A 52 -10.12 8.12 4.77
N ASN A 53 -9.47 9.27 4.62
CA ASN A 53 -9.69 10.17 3.49
C ASN A 53 -9.39 9.46 2.15
N TYR A 54 -8.30 8.70 2.06
CA TYR A 54 -7.98 7.97 0.83
C TYR A 54 -8.95 6.82 0.55
N LEU A 55 -9.53 6.18 1.57
CA LEU A 55 -10.62 5.22 1.39
C LEU A 55 -11.87 5.90 0.82
N GLU A 56 -12.25 7.06 1.36
CA GLU A 56 -13.39 7.84 0.87
C GLU A 56 -13.20 8.30 -0.59
N GLU A 57 -11.99 8.73 -0.94
CA GLU A 57 -11.58 9.10 -2.30
C GLU A 57 -11.42 7.90 -3.24
N LYS A 58 -11.56 6.66 -2.73
CA LYS A 58 -11.31 5.41 -3.45
C LYS A 58 -9.88 5.28 -3.99
N ASN A 59 -8.93 6.00 -3.40
CA ASN A 59 -7.51 5.86 -3.68
C ASN A 59 -6.93 4.71 -2.84
N LEU A 60 -7.22 3.48 -3.28
CA LEU A 60 -6.93 2.27 -2.51
C LEU A 60 -5.44 2.07 -2.27
N GLU A 61 -4.58 2.37 -3.25
CA GLU A 61 -3.13 2.24 -3.10
C GLU A 61 -2.60 3.11 -1.95
N TYR A 62 -2.95 4.39 -1.92
CA TYR A 62 -2.53 5.30 -0.85
C TYR A 62 -3.19 4.97 0.50
N ALA A 63 -4.47 4.60 0.50
CA ALA A 63 -5.14 4.13 1.70
C ALA A 63 -4.39 2.94 2.31
N TYR A 64 -4.03 1.96 1.49
CA TYR A 64 -3.30 0.76 1.91
C TYR A 64 -1.88 1.11 2.41
N MET A 65 -1.17 1.99 1.71
CA MET A 65 0.16 2.46 2.15
C MET A 65 0.10 3.10 3.54
N TYR A 66 -0.86 4.00 3.79
CA TYR A 66 -1.02 4.60 5.11
C TYR A 66 -1.42 3.57 6.17
N GLY A 67 -2.24 2.59 5.82
CA GLY A 67 -2.55 1.47 6.70
C GLY A 67 -1.32 0.65 7.11
N LEU A 68 -0.42 0.33 6.18
CA LEU A 68 0.85 -0.34 6.46
C LEU A 68 1.77 0.50 7.35
N ARG A 69 1.80 1.82 7.15
CA ARG A 69 2.56 2.76 7.99
C ARG A 69 2.02 2.80 9.42
N ILE A 70 0.70 2.84 9.58
CA ILE A 70 0.01 2.76 10.88
C ILE A 70 0.43 1.49 11.62
N LEU A 71 0.37 0.33 10.96
CA LEU A 71 0.79 -0.95 11.56
C LEU A 71 2.26 -0.93 11.99
N SER A 72 3.15 -0.44 11.12
CA SER A 72 4.59 -0.38 11.38
C SER A 72 4.92 0.55 12.56
N LEU A 73 4.33 1.75 12.57
CA LEU A 73 4.50 2.74 13.62
C LEU A 73 3.93 2.25 14.95
N SER A 74 2.75 1.61 14.93
CA SER A 74 2.12 1.07 16.13
C SER A 74 2.97 -0.03 16.77
N LYS A 75 3.52 -0.95 15.96
CA LYS A 75 4.46 -1.97 16.44
C LYS A 75 5.70 -1.33 17.09
N ALA A 76 6.27 -0.32 16.46
CA ALA A 76 7.46 0.34 16.98
C ALA A 76 7.18 1.12 18.28
N ILE A 77 6.00 1.72 18.42
CA ILE A 77 5.55 2.37 19.67
C ILE A 77 5.46 1.37 20.84
N ILE A 78 4.88 0.18 20.60
CA ILE A 78 4.71 -0.85 21.64
C ILE A 78 6.06 -1.36 22.16
N LEU A 79 7.11 -1.31 21.33
CA LEU A 79 8.46 -1.75 21.68
C LEU A 79 9.28 -0.70 22.43
N ARG A 80 8.76 0.50 22.69
CA ARG A 80 9.50 1.54 23.42
C ARG A 80 9.51 1.30 24.92
N ASP A 81 10.63 1.66 25.56
CA ASP A 81 10.80 1.54 27.02
C ASP A 81 9.84 2.43 27.82
N ASP A 82 9.42 3.57 27.26
CA ASP A 82 8.50 4.52 27.89
C ASP A 82 7.00 4.20 27.65
N TYR A 83 6.72 3.07 27.00
CA TYR A 83 5.36 2.62 26.71
C TYR A 83 4.56 2.27 27.97
N ARG A 84 3.28 2.62 27.98
CA ARG A 84 2.35 2.31 29.09
C ARG A 84 1.13 1.54 28.58
N PRO A 85 0.60 0.54 29.33
CA PRO A 85 -0.58 -0.22 28.90
C PRO A 85 -1.83 0.61 28.60
N ALA A 86 -2.01 1.76 29.25
CA ALA A 86 -3.12 2.67 28.95
C ALA A 86 -3.07 3.22 27.50
N ILE A 87 -1.86 3.36 26.94
CA ILE A 87 -1.64 3.78 25.55
C ILE A 87 -2.03 2.65 24.58
N ALA A 88 -1.83 1.39 24.97
CA ALA A 88 -2.30 0.21 24.22
C ALA A 88 -3.80 0.31 23.94
N SER A 89 -4.57 0.50 25.02
CA SER A 89 -6.02 0.55 24.96
C SER A 89 -6.51 1.69 24.06
N MET A 90 -5.83 2.84 24.07
CA MET A 90 -6.14 3.96 23.19
C MET A 90 -5.84 3.66 21.71
N ILE A 91 -4.68 3.07 21.41
CA ILE A 91 -4.31 2.69 20.03
C ILE A 91 -5.25 1.62 19.49
N ASP A 92 -5.55 0.58 20.28
CA ASP A 92 -6.42 -0.53 19.87
C ASP A 92 -7.88 -0.10 19.68
N SER A 93 -8.37 0.81 20.52
CA SER A 93 -9.77 1.28 20.45
C SER A 93 -10.01 2.34 19.36
N SER A 94 -8.98 3.12 19.00
CA SER A 94 -9.15 4.29 18.14
C SER A 94 -8.50 4.16 16.76
N VAL A 95 -7.41 3.39 16.66
CA VAL A 95 -6.61 3.28 15.43
C VAL A 95 -6.66 1.84 14.88
N LEU A 96 -6.28 0.85 15.69
CA LEU A 96 -6.18 -0.56 15.30
C LEU A 96 -7.46 -1.35 15.62
N THR A 97 -8.61 -0.82 15.20
CA THR A 97 -9.90 -1.47 15.44
C THR A 97 -10.06 -2.73 14.59
N LYS A 98 -10.98 -3.63 14.96
CA LYS A 98 -11.34 -4.79 14.12
C LYS A 98 -11.76 -4.36 12.71
N GLU A 99 -12.45 -3.23 12.62
CA GLU A 99 -12.87 -2.65 11.35
C GLU A 99 -11.69 -2.19 10.49
N PHE A 100 -10.67 -1.57 11.10
CA PHE A 100 -9.44 -1.20 10.39
C PHE A 100 -8.76 -2.43 9.76
N TYR A 101 -8.61 -3.54 10.49
CA TYR A 101 -8.03 -4.76 9.94
C TYR A 101 -8.87 -5.37 8.81
N ARG A 102 -10.20 -5.35 8.94
CA ARG A 102 -11.12 -5.79 7.89
C ARG A 102 -10.94 -4.94 6.62
N GLN A 103 -10.93 -3.62 6.76
CA GLN A 103 -10.73 -2.68 5.66
C GLN A 103 -9.37 -2.88 4.99
N MET A 104 -8.31 -3.16 5.74
CA MET A 104 -6.99 -3.46 5.19
C MET A 104 -6.99 -4.70 4.30
N GLU A 105 -7.63 -5.80 4.72
CA GLU A 105 -7.68 -7.02 3.93
C GLU A 105 -8.58 -6.88 2.69
N GLU A 106 -9.69 -6.15 2.82
CA GLU A 106 -10.57 -5.82 1.68
C GLU A 106 -9.85 -4.93 0.66
N THR A 107 -9.15 -3.90 1.14
CA THR A 107 -8.37 -2.99 0.28
C THR A 107 -7.26 -3.75 -0.44
N ARG A 108 -6.54 -4.64 0.27
CA ARG A 108 -5.51 -5.51 -0.32
C ARG A 108 -6.11 -6.39 -1.43
N SER A 109 -7.25 -7.01 -1.17
CA SER A 109 -7.90 -7.90 -2.15
C SER A 109 -8.32 -7.11 -3.40
N ALA A 110 -8.95 -5.96 -3.22
CA ALA A 110 -9.38 -5.09 -4.31
C ALA A 110 -8.21 -4.56 -5.17
N ILE A 111 -7.08 -4.21 -4.55
CA ILE A 111 -5.86 -3.80 -5.28
C ILE A 111 -5.35 -4.96 -6.14
N ASN A 112 -5.20 -6.16 -5.57
CA ASN A 112 -4.69 -7.32 -6.30
C ASN A 112 -5.60 -7.70 -7.46
N GLU A 113 -6.93 -7.69 -7.25
CA GLU A 113 -7.90 -7.92 -8.33
C GLU A 113 -7.80 -6.86 -9.44
N THR A 114 -7.60 -5.60 -9.07
CA THR A 114 -7.45 -4.50 -10.03
C THR A 114 -6.18 -4.69 -10.87
N TYR A 115 -5.05 -4.98 -10.22
CA TYR A 115 -3.78 -5.19 -10.92
C TYR A 115 -3.83 -6.41 -11.85
N GLU A 116 -4.43 -7.51 -11.40
CA GLU A 116 -4.61 -8.71 -12.22
C GLU A 116 -5.45 -8.41 -13.47
N ARG A 117 -6.57 -7.69 -13.30
CA ARG A 117 -7.42 -7.27 -14.42
C ARG A 117 -6.67 -6.37 -15.40
N GLU A 118 -5.93 -5.38 -14.91
CA GLU A 118 -5.15 -4.47 -15.75
C GLU A 118 -4.04 -5.21 -16.52
N SER A 119 -3.32 -6.11 -15.87
CA SER A 119 -2.29 -6.94 -16.52
C SER A 119 -2.89 -7.82 -17.63
N GLN A 120 -4.05 -8.43 -17.39
CA GLN A 120 -4.74 -9.25 -18.39
C GLN A 120 -5.16 -8.43 -19.62
N LEU A 121 -5.77 -7.26 -19.41
CA LEU A 121 -6.20 -6.36 -20.50
C LEU A 121 -5.01 -5.88 -21.35
N LEU A 122 -3.93 -5.44 -20.69
CA LEU A 122 -2.72 -4.99 -21.38
C LEU A 122 -2.02 -6.15 -22.10
N GLY A 123 -2.00 -7.34 -21.48
CA GLY A 123 -1.44 -8.56 -22.07
C GLY A 123 -2.21 -9.04 -23.31
N SER A 124 -3.53 -8.86 -23.37
CA SER A 124 -4.31 -9.12 -24.59
C SER A 124 -4.04 -8.09 -25.69
N ASP A 125 -3.97 -6.80 -25.33
CA ASP A 125 -3.74 -5.72 -26.29
C ASP A 125 -2.34 -5.79 -26.93
N LEU A 126 -1.32 -6.15 -26.14
CA LEU A 126 0.04 -6.35 -26.65
C LEU A 126 0.12 -7.51 -27.63
N ARG A 127 -0.53 -8.64 -27.32
CA ARG A 127 -0.60 -9.81 -28.23
C ARG A 127 -1.32 -9.47 -29.54
N ALA A 128 -2.47 -8.81 -29.47
CA ALA A 128 -3.22 -8.38 -30.65
C ALA A 128 -2.40 -7.41 -31.54
N LYS A 129 -1.66 -6.47 -30.93
CA LYS A 129 -0.75 -5.57 -31.67
C LYS A 129 0.41 -6.33 -32.31
N GLN A 130 0.99 -7.30 -31.61
CA GLN A 130 2.09 -8.11 -32.12
C GLN A 130 1.65 -8.97 -33.31
N GLU A 131 0.49 -9.62 -33.23
CA GLU A 131 -0.11 -10.39 -34.34
C GLU A 131 -0.40 -9.51 -35.57
N LYS A 132 -0.87 -8.29 -35.36
CA LYS A 132 -1.11 -7.32 -36.43
C LYS A 132 0.19 -6.88 -37.12
N ILE A 133 1.28 -6.70 -36.37
CA ILE A 133 2.60 -6.36 -36.93
C ILE A 133 3.15 -7.55 -37.73
N ILE A 134 3.12 -8.76 -37.18
CA ILE A 134 3.62 -9.97 -37.85
C ILE A 134 2.86 -10.23 -39.15
N SER A 135 1.53 -10.18 -39.10
CA SER A 135 0.68 -10.36 -40.30
C SER A 135 0.85 -9.26 -41.36
N SER A 136 1.26 -8.06 -40.96
CA SER A 136 1.56 -6.95 -41.90
C SER A 136 2.99 -7.01 -42.46
N ALA A 137 3.94 -7.61 -41.74
CA ALA A 137 5.33 -7.77 -42.16
C ALA A 137 5.57 -8.99 -43.06
N CYS A 138 4.66 -9.98 -43.05
CA CYS A 138 4.69 -11.16 -43.92
C CYS A 138 3.94 -10.96 -45.27
N LYS A 139 3.62 -9.72 -45.65
CA LYS A 139 3.12 -9.33 -46.98
C LYS A 139 4.18 -8.52 -47.71
#